data_AF-X1PPK5-F1
#
_entry.id   AF-X1PPK5-F1
#
_cell.length_a   1.000
_cell.length_b   1.000
_cell.length_c   1.000
_cell.angle_alpha   90.00
_cell.angle_beta   90.00
_cell.angle_gamma   90.00
#
_symmetry.space_group_name_H-M   'P 1'
#
loop_
_entity.id
_entity.type
_entity.pdbx_description
1 polymer ?
#
loop_
_entity_poly.entity_id
_entity_poly.type
_entity_poly.pdbx_seq_one_letter_code
_entity_poly.pdbx_strand_id
1 'polypeptide(L)'
;MEGNPHSVLEGMVIGAYAVGGHQGYIYIRNEYPLAVKNAQIAIEQAEKLGLLGKNILGSGFDFSVKISRGGGAFVCGESTALMASLEGKVGEPRAKYVHTVEKGLWEQPTNLNNVETWANVPLIIKNGADWYTKIGSEGSKGTKIFSLVGKINDTGLIEVPMGVTLKDIIYGIGGGIPEGKKFKAVQTGGPSGGCIPESLLDLPVDFDELDKAGSMMGSGGMI
;
A
#
# COMPACT_ATOMS: atom_id res chain seq x y z
N MET A 1 2.06 3.56 8.47
CA MET A 1 2.65 2.78 9.58
C MET A 1 3.39 3.64 10.58
N GLU A 2 4.31 4.51 10.17
CA GLU A 2 5.02 5.38 11.13
C GLU A 2 4.19 6.57 11.60
N GLY A 3 3.52 7.28 10.67
CA GLY A 3 2.71 8.46 11.01
C GLY A 3 1.35 8.14 11.63
N ASN A 4 0.57 7.26 11.00
CA ASN A 4 -0.77 6.88 11.46
C ASN A 4 -1.01 5.36 11.32
N PRO A 5 -0.52 4.54 12.27
CA PRO A 5 -0.77 3.09 12.28
C PRO A 5 -2.23 2.72 12.58
N HIS A 6 -2.97 3.58 13.29
CA HIS A 6 -4.37 3.31 13.67
C HIS A 6 -5.29 3.18 12.46
N SER A 7 -5.12 4.01 11.42
CA SER A 7 -5.93 3.87 10.19
C SER A 7 -5.72 2.54 9.47
N VAL A 8 -4.50 1.98 9.52
CA VAL A 8 -4.25 0.64 8.96
C VAL A 8 -4.91 -0.42 9.82
N LEU A 9 -4.80 -0.31 11.14
CA LEU A 9 -5.38 -1.26 12.08
C LEU A 9 -6.91 -1.29 12.00
N GLU A 10 -7.56 -0.13 11.94
CA GLU A 10 -9.00 0.01 11.75
C GLU A 10 -9.44 -0.63 10.43
N GLY A 11 -8.71 -0.37 9.34
CA GLY A 11 -8.97 -0.99 8.05
C GLY A 11 -8.88 -2.51 8.09
N MET A 12 -7.89 -3.05 8.80
CA MET A 12 -7.77 -4.50 9.03
C MET A 12 -8.93 -5.06 9.84
N VAL A 13 -9.38 -4.38 10.90
CA VAL A 13 -10.54 -4.80 11.72
C VAL A 13 -11.81 -4.85 10.87
N ILE A 14 -12.08 -3.81 10.07
CA ILE A 14 -13.23 -3.75 9.17
C ILE A 14 -13.16 -4.87 8.13
N GLY A 15 -11.98 -5.04 7.50
CA GLY A 15 -11.77 -6.11 6.52
C GLY A 15 -11.96 -7.50 7.12
N ALA A 16 -11.45 -7.72 8.32
CA ALA A 16 -11.60 -8.97 9.06
C ALA A 16 -13.07 -9.27 9.38
N TYR A 17 -13.82 -8.26 9.83
CA TYR A 17 -15.26 -8.38 10.06
C TYR A 17 -16.01 -8.77 8.78
N ALA A 18 -15.69 -8.13 7.64
CA ALA A 18 -16.34 -8.39 6.36
C ALA A 18 -16.08 -9.82 5.84
N VAL A 19 -14.90 -10.40 6.11
CA VAL A 19 -14.53 -11.75 5.63
C VAL A 19 -14.65 -12.84 6.70
N GLY A 20 -15.06 -12.51 7.93
CA GLY A 20 -15.14 -13.45 9.05
C GLY A 20 -13.78 -13.91 9.61
N GLY A 21 -12.72 -13.13 9.40
CA GLY A 21 -11.38 -13.43 9.91
C GLY A 21 -11.20 -12.99 11.36
N HIS A 22 -10.50 -13.79 12.18
CA HIS A 22 -10.30 -13.50 13.62
C HIS A 22 -8.82 -13.25 13.99
N GLN A 23 -7.93 -13.36 13.00
CA GLN A 23 -6.49 -13.16 13.17
C GLN A 23 -5.91 -12.38 11.99
N GLY A 24 -5.16 -11.33 12.28
CA GLY A 24 -4.40 -10.54 11.33
C GLY A 24 -2.90 -10.57 11.61
N TYR A 25 -2.11 -10.30 10.56
CA TYR A 25 -0.66 -10.18 10.63
C TYR A 25 -0.22 -8.91 9.90
N ILE A 26 0.63 -8.11 10.54
CA ILE A 26 1.33 -6.99 9.90
C ILE A 26 2.76 -7.44 9.65
N TYR A 27 3.11 -7.67 8.39
CA TYR A 27 4.46 -8.01 7.98
C TYR A 27 5.24 -6.72 7.70
N ILE A 28 6.24 -6.42 8.54
CA ILE A 28 7.05 -5.19 8.46
C ILE A 28 8.47 -5.57 8.05
N ARG A 29 9.00 -4.85 7.05
CA ARG A 29 10.39 -4.97 6.61
C ARG A 29 11.36 -4.73 7.77
N ASN A 30 12.51 -5.42 7.78
CA ASN A 30 13.46 -5.33 8.88
C ASN A 30 14.02 -3.91 9.05
N GLU A 31 14.12 -3.20 7.93
CA GLU A 31 14.68 -1.86 7.80
C GLU A 31 13.79 -0.78 8.44
N TYR A 32 12.57 -1.10 8.90
CA TYR A 32 11.62 -0.14 9.47
C TYR A 32 11.36 -0.38 10.97
N PRO A 33 12.38 -0.19 11.85
CA PRO A 33 12.21 -0.40 13.29
C PRO A 33 11.21 0.57 13.93
N LEU A 34 11.08 1.79 13.40
CA LEU A 34 10.11 2.77 13.90
C LEU A 34 8.68 2.36 13.58
N ALA A 35 8.43 1.82 12.38
CA ALA A 35 7.13 1.26 12.02
C ALA A 35 6.73 0.11 12.93
N VAL A 36 7.66 -0.77 13.30
CA VAL A 36 7.42 -1.86 14.27
C VAL A 36 7.01 -1.27 15.63
N LYS A 37 7.78 -0.31 16.15
CA LYS A 37 7.50 0.34 17.43
C LYS A 37 6.12 0.99 17.45
N ASN A 38 5.81 1.80 16.43
CA ASN A 38 4.55 2.55 16.38
C ASN A 38 3.35 1.63 16.17
N ALA A 39 3.49 0.59 15.34
CA ALA A 39 2.46 -0.44 15.18
C ALA A 39 2.18 -1.19 16.48
N GLN A 40 3.23 -1.54 17.23
CA GLN A 40 3.09 -2.23 18.53
C GLN A 40 2.34 -1.35 19.54
N ILE A 41 2.72 -0.07 19.64
CA ILE A 41 2.03 0.91 20.50
C ILE A 41 0.55 1.02 20.09
N ALA A 42 0.26 1.09 18.79
CA ALA A 42 -1.11 1.22 18.29
C ALA A 42 -1.97 -0.01 18.61
N ILE A 43 -1.42 -1.22 18.44
CA ILE A 43 -2.08 -2.47 18.81
C ILE A 43 -2.42 -2.47 20.30
N GLU A 44 -1.45 -2.17 21.17
CA GLU A 44 -1.67 -2.15 22.62
C GLU A 44 -2.71 -1.10 23.04
N GLN A 45 -2.71 0.07 22.40
CA GLN A 45 -3.71 1.11 22.64
C GLN A 45 -5.10 0.66 22.21
N ALA A 46 -5.24 0.07 21.02
CA ALA A 46 -6.52 -0.42 20.52
C ALA A 46 -7.08 -1.54 21.41
N GLU A 47 -6.24 -2.46 21.88
CA GLU A 47 -6.63 -3.52 22.82
C GLU A 47 -7.11 -2.93 24.16
N LYS A 48 -6.37 -1.98 24.73
CA LYS A 48 -6.76 -1.31 26.00
C LYS A 48 -8.09 -0.57 25.91
N LEU A 49 -8.42 -0.04 24.73
CA LEU A 49 -9.66 0.67 24.47
C LEU A 49 -10.82 -0.25 24.03
N GLY A 50 -10.59 -1.58 23.91
CA GLY A 50 -11.59 -2.52 23.44
C GLY A 50 -11.94 -2.38 21.94
N LEU A 51 -11.03 -1.77 21.17
CA LEU A 51 -11.12 -1.60 19.71
C LEU A 51 -10.42 -2.72 18.93
N LEU A 52 -9.66 -3.57 19.64
CA LEU A 52 -9.02 -4.78 19.14
C LEU A 52 -9.08 -5.85 20.25
N GLY A 53 -8.97 -7.11 19.88
CA GLY A 53 -8.99 -8.24 20.81
C GLY A 53 -10.36 -8.91 20.83
N LYS A 54 -10.86 -9.21 22.04
CA LYS A 54 -12.12 -9.94 22.21
C LYS A 54 -13.31 -9.01 22.33
N ASN A 55 -14.44 -9.42 21.76
CA ASN A 55 -15.74 -8.79 21.84
C ASN A 55 -15.65 -7.28 21.58
N ILE A 56 -15.06 -6.92 20.44
CA ILE A 56 -14.73 -5.54 20.07
C ILE A 56 -16.01 -4.71 20.16
N LEU A 57 -15.99 -3.67 21.01
CA LEU A 57 -17.15 -2.80 21.29
C LEU A 57 -18.46 -3.52 21.68
N GLY A 58 -18.38 -4.75 22.23
CA GLY A 58 -19.56 -5.53 22.58
C GLY A 58 -20.28 -6.18 21.40
N SER A 59 -19.65 -6.21 20.22
CA SER A 59 -20.26 -6.71 18.96
C SER A 59 -20.36 -8.23 18.84
N GLY A 60 -19.71 -8.99 19.74
CA GLY A 60 -19.54 -10.44 19.62
C GLY A 60 -18.46 -10.86 18.62
N PHE A 61 -17.74 -9.92 18.01
CA PHE A 61 -16.64 -10.20 17.07
C PHE A 61 -15.28 -10.07 17.76
N ASP A 62 -14.41 -11.03 17.49
CA ASP A 62 -13.04 -11.08 18.01
C ASP A 62 -12.05 -10.89 16.85
N PHE A 63 -11.06 -10.02 17.02
CA PHE A 63 -9.96 -9.90 16.07
C PHE A 63 -8.66 -9.52 16.77
N SER A 64 -7.60 -10.29 16.52
CA SER A 64 -6.27 -10.01 17.07
C SER A 64 -5.25 -9.79 15.96
N VAL A 65 -4.25 -8.96 16.21
CA VAL A 65 -3.21 -8.65 15.22
C VAL A 65 -1.83 -8.92 15.81
N LYS A 66 -0.96 -9.56 15.02
CA LYS A 66 0.44 -9.78 15.37
C LYS A 66 1.36 -9.07 14.38
N ILE A 67 2.49 -8.56 14.86
CA ILE A 67 3.54 -8.04 14.00
C ILE A 67 4.53 -9.15 13.70
N SER A 68 4.87 -9.32 12.43
CA SER A 68 5.99 -10.14 11.99
C SER A 68 7.03 -9.27 11.31
N ARG A 69 8.30 -9.56 11.56
CA ARG A 69 9.43 -8.82 10.98
C ARG A 69 10.06 -9.66 9.88
N GLY A 70 10.25 -9.05 8.71
CA GLY A 70 10.95 -9.70 7.61
C GLY A 70 12.45 -9.84 7.87
N GLY A 71 13.10 -10.70 7.07
CA GLY A 71 14.54 -10.96 7.15
C GLY A 71 15.42 -10.05 6.28
N GLY A 72 14.89 -8.95 5.76
CA GLY A 72 15.61 -8.03 4.85
C GLY A 72 15.64 -8.46 3.37
N ALA A 73 14.84 -9.47 2.99
CA ALA A 73 14.75 -9.94 1.61
C ALA A 73 13.67 -9.17 0.83
N PHE A 74 14.06 -8.48 -0.25
CA PHE A 74 13.12 -7.74 -1.12
C PHE A 74 12.02 -8.62 -1.70
N VAL A 75 12.36 -9.88 -2.05
CA VAL A 75 11.43 -10.87 -2.61
C VAL A 75 10.26 -11.20 -1.67
N CYS A 76 10.43 -11.07 -0.35
CA CYS A 76 9.36 -11.29 0.63
C CYS A 76 8.25 -10.23 0.57
N GLY A 77 8.37 -9.20 -0.29
CA GLY A 77 7.24 -8.33 -0.63
C GLY A 77 6.23 -8.99 -1.59
N GLU A 78 6.62 -10.06 -2.28
CA GLU A 78 5.72 -10.84 -3.13
C GLU A 78 4.76 -11.65 -2.26
N SER A 79 3.49 -11.71 -2.65
CA SER A 79 2.38 -12.29 -1.86
C SER A 79 2.64 -13.68 -1.28
N THR A 80 3.20 -14.61 -2.06
CA THR A 80 3.43 -15.99 -1.62
C THR A 80 4.73 -16.15 -0.85
N ALA A 81 5.78 -15.41 -1.24
CA ALA A 81 7.03 -15.34 -0.50
C ALA A 81 6.83 -14.74 0.91
N LEU A 82 5.95 -13.73 1.02
CA LEU A 82 5.55 -13.12 2.28
C LEU A 82 4.92 -14.16 3.20
N MET A 83 4.00 -14.97 2.68
CA MET A 83 3.34 -16.04 3.45
C MET A 83 4.35 -17.10 3.88
N ALA A 84 5.22 -17.56 2.98
CA ALA A 84 6.28 -18.51 3.35
C ALA A 84 7.18 -17.94 4.47
N SER A 85 7.54 -16.66 4.39
CA SER A 85 8.31 -15.99 5.44
C SER A 85 7.54 -15.89 6.77
N LEU A 86 6.23 -15.63 6.74
CA LEU A 86 5.37 -15.65 7.93
C LEU A 86 5.28 -17.05 8.57
N GLU A 87 5.31 -18.09 7.75
CA GLU A 87 5.33 -19.48 8.19
C GLU A 87 6.69 -19.93 8.74
N GLY A 88 7.71 -19.06 8.72
CA GLY A 88 9.07 -19.37 9.14
C GLY A 88 9.86 -20.17 8.11
N LYS A 89 9.39 -20.24 6.87
CA LYS A 89 10.09 -20.86 5.74
C LYS A 89 10.94 -19.81 5.00
N VAL A 90 11.77 -20.28 4.08
CA VAL A 90 12.47 -19.39 3.14
C VAL A 90 11.43 -18.66 2.28
N GLY A 91 11.58 -17.35 2.13
CA GLY A 91 10.67 -16.48 1.38
C GLY A 91 10.81 -16.63 -0.12
N GLU A 92 10.55 -17.83 -0.65
CA GLU A 92 10.57 -18.12 -2.08
C GLU A 92 9.16 -18.01 -2.66
N PRO A 93 8.97 -17.25 -3.77
CA PRO A 93 7.68 -17.21 -4.45
C PRO A 93 7.32 -18.60 -4.99
N ARG A 94 6.04 -18.96 -4.87
CA ARG A 94 5.49 -20.18 -5.50
C ARG A 94 4.58 -19.83 -6.67
N ALA A 95 4.44 -20.79 -7.58
CA ALA A 95 3.47 -20.68 -8.66
C ALA A 95 2.04 -20.53 -8.10
N LYS A 96 1.30 -19.56 -8.63
CA LYS A 96 -0.04 -19.16 -8.16
C LYS A 96 -1.14 -19.98 -8.82
N TYR A 97 -1.04 -21.30 -8.79
CA TYR A 97 -2.10 -22.18 -9.29
C TYR A 97 -3.38 -22.10 -8.43
N VAL A 98 -3.21 -21.81 -7.14
CA VAL A 98 -4.29 -21.57 -6.17
C VAL A 98 -4.08 -20.18 -5.58
N HIS A 99 -5.13 -19.37 -5.57
CA HIS A 99 -5.04 -18.02 -5.02
C HIS A 99 -4.97 -18.03 -3.50
N THR A 100 -4.31 -17.03 -2.93
CA THR A 100 -4.13 -16.95 -1.47
C THR A 100 -5.45 -16.77 -0.71
N VAL A 101 -6.47 -16.21 -1.37
CA VAL A 101 -7.82 -16.08 -0.84
C VAL A 101 -8.49 -17.45 -0.65
N GLU A 102 -8.03 -18.49 -1.34
CA GLU A 102 -8.47 -19.87 -1.14
C GLU A 102 -7.52 -20.63 -0.21
N LYS A 103 -6.21 -20.56 -0.50
CA LYS A 103 -5.14 -21.22 0.26
C LYS A 103 -3.89 -20.33 0.34
N GLY A 104 -3.83 -19.55 1.40
CA GLY A 104 -2.75 -18.62 1.69
C GLY A 104 -1.90 -19.07 2.86
N LEU A 105 -1.94 -18.31 3.95
CA LEU A 105 -1.15 -18.54 5.16
C LEU A 105 -1.61 -19.81 5.88
N TRP A 106 -0.71 -20.76 6.10
CA TRP A 106 -1.01 -22.08 6.67
C TRP A 106 -2.15 -22.81 5.95
N GLU A 107 -2.21 -22.67 4.63
CA GLU A 107 -3.25 -23.24 3.77
C GLU A 107 -4.68 -22.76 4.11
N GLN A 108 -4.82 -21.66 4.86
CA GLN A 108 -6.10 -21.03 5.16
C GLN A 108 -6.43 -19.92 4.16
N PRO A 109 -7.72 -19.66 3.86
CA PRO A 109 -8.16 -18.47 3.15
C PRO A 109 -7.54 -17.21 3.74
N THR A 110 -6.73 -16.51 2.97
CA THR A 110 -5.96 -15.35 3.46
C THR A 110 -6.09 -14.17 2.51
N ASN A 111 -6.69 -13.10 3.01
CA ASN A 111 -6.75 -11.83 2.32
C ASN A 111 -5.47 -11.02 2.59
N LEU A 112 -4.71 -10.73 1.53
CA LEU A 112 -3.46 -9.97 1.60
C LEU A 112 -3.64 -8.66 0.84
N ASN A 113 -3.39 -7.54 1.53
CA ASN A 113 -3.42 -6.21 0.92
C ASN A 113 -2.26 -5.35 1.41
N ASN A 114 -1.94 -4.32 0.63
CA ASN A 114 -0.97 -3.30 1.02
C ASN A 114 -1.51 -2.44 2.19
N VAL A 115 -0.60 -1.85 2.95
CA VAL A 115 -0.93 -0.92 4.05
C VAL A 115 -1.75 0.30 3.58
N GLU A 116 -1.50 0.81 2.38
CA GLU A 116 -2.26 1.92 1.79
C GLU A 116 -3.71 1.51 1.53
N THR A 117 -3.93 0.31 0.98
CA THR A 117 -5.27 -0.24 0.75
C THR A 117 -6.05 -0.30 2.07
N TRP A 118 -5.44 -0.86 3.13
CA TRP A 118 -6.09 -0.91 4.44
C TRP A 118 -6.35 0.47 5.03
N ALA A 119 -5.43 1.42 4.86
CA ALA A 119 -5.62 2.80 5.35
C ALA A 119 -6.80 3.53 4.68
N ASN A 120 -7.14 3.17 3.44
CA ASN A 120 -8.28 3.74 2.72
C ASN A 120 -9.63 3.16 3.15
N VAL A 121 -9.68 1.93 3.68
CA VAL A 121 -10.93 1.25 4.04
C VAL A 121 -11.78 2.05 5.05
N PRO A 122 -11.24 2.57 6.17
CA PRO A 122 -12.03 3.37 7.11
C PRO A 122 -12.65 4.62 6.48
N LEU A 123 -11.92 5.29 5.59
CA LEU A 123 -12.41 6.48 4.89
C LEU A 123 -13.56 6.13 3.96
N ILE A 124 -13.45 5.02 3.23
CA ILE A 124 -14.50 4.52 2.33
C ILE A 124 -15.75 4.15 3.12
N ILE A 125 -15.61 3.44 4.25
CA ILE A 125 -16.77 3.09 5.08
C ILE A 125 -17.43 4.33 5.68
N LYS A 126 -16.63 5.30 6.15
CA LYS A 126 -17.14 6.52 6.77
C LYS A 126 -17.89 7.43 5.78
N ASN A 127 -17.35 7.61 4.58
CA ASN A 127 -17.87 8.57 3.60
C ASN A 127 -18.75 7.92 2.51
N GLY A 128 -18.75 6.60 2.42
CA GLY A 128 -19.46 5.83 1.40
C GLY A 128 -18.62 5.58 0.13
N ALA A 129 -18.93 4.49 -0.58
CA ALA A 129 -18.25 4.12 -1.81
C ALA A 129 -18.39 5.18 -2.91
N ASP A 130 -19.57 5.81 -3.04
CA ASP A 130 -19.84 6.86 -4.03
C ASP A 130 -18.94 8.10 -3.85
N TRP A 131 -18.51 8.39 -2.62
CA TRP A 131 -17.57 9.46 -2.38
C TRP A 131 -16.19 9.11 -2.95
N TYR A 132 -15.72 7.88 -2.72
CA TYR A 132 -14.42 7.43 -3.18
C TYR A 132 -14.35 7.27 -4.71
N THR A 133 -15.42 6.77 -5.33
CA THR A 133 -15.49 6.54 -6.79
C THR A 133 -15.66 7.81 -7.62
N LYS A 134 -16.01 8.94 -6.99
CA LYS A 134 -16.00 10.27 -7.62
C LYS A 134 -14.60 10.86 -7.77
N ILE A 135 -13.60 10.29 -7.11
CA ILE A 135 -12.21 10.70 -7.19
C ILE A 135 -11.50 9.76 -8.18
N GLY A 136 -10.59 10.31 -8.98
CA GLY A 136 -9.79 9.52 -9.93
C GLY A 136 -10.35 9.49 -11.36
N SER A 137 -9.76 8.65 -12.21
CA SER A 137 -10.19 8.45 -13.59
C SER A 137 -11.37 7.46 -13.68
N GLU A 138 -11.86 7.17 -14.89
CA GLU A 138 -12.92 6.18 -15.08
C GLU A 138 -12.45 4.76 -14.70
N GLY A 139 -11.25 4.37 -15.16
CA GLY A 139 -10.64 3.07 -14.92
C GLY A 139 -9.96 2.93 -13.56
N SER A 140 -9.55 4.03 -12.93
CA SER A 140 -8.83 4.00 -11.64
C SER A 140 -9.43 4.99 -10.64
N LYS A 141 -10.13 4.46 -9.63
CA LYS A 141 -10.81 5.25 -8.60
C LYS A 141 -9.94 5.55 -7.40
N GLY A 142 -10.23 6.68 -6.75
CA GLY A 142 -9.57 7.13 -5.54
C GLY A 142 -8.28 7.89 -5.79
N THR A 143 -7.45 7.91 -4.75
CA THR A 143 -6.16 8.58 -4.72
C THR A 143 -5.03 7.55 -4.70
N LYS A 144 -3.82 8.04 -4.99
CA LYS A 144 -2.59 7.29 -4.87
C LYS A 144 -1.54 8.12 -4.16
N ILE A 145 -0.83 7.50 -3.23
CA ILE A 145 0.34 8.08 -2.61
C ILE A 145 1.57 7.78 -3.47
N PHE A 146 2.28 8.83 -3.88
CA PHE A 146 3.57 8.74 -4.54
C PHE A 146 4.70 9.24 -3.65
N SER A 147 5.83 8.56 -3.74
CA SER A 147 7.10 8.99 -3.19
C SER A 147 7.92 9.65 -4.30
N LEU A 148 7.90 10.98 -4.35
CA LEU A 148 8.73 11.77 -5.25
C LEU A 148 10.15 11.87 -4.70
N VAL A 149 11.08 11.27 -5.43
CA VAL A 149 12.52 11.24 -5.09
C VAL A 149 13.35 11.49 -6.34
N GLY A 150 14.67 11.49 -6.21
CA GLY A 150 15.56 11.65 -7.36
C GLY A 150 15.88 13.11 -7.67
N LYS A 151 15.86 13.48 -8.95
CA LYS A 151 16.30 14.81 -9.43
C LYS A 151 15.12 15.75 -9.61
N ILE A 152 14.50 16.12 -8.50
CA ILE A 152 13.32 16.99 -8.43
C ILE A 152 13.50 18.01 -7.29
N ASN A 153 12.93 19.22 -7.42
CA ASN A 153 13.13 20.28 -6.42
C ASN A 153 12.44 19.96 -5.10
N ASP A 154 11.16 19.57 -5.17
CA ASP A 154 10.34 19.27 -4.00
C ASP A 154 10.15 17.76 -3.87
N THR A 155 11.00 17.15 -3.02
CA THR A 155 10.92 15.71 -2.71
C THR A 155 9.99 15.46 -1.52
N GLY A 156 9.32 14.30 -1.53
CA GLY A 156 8.46 13.91 -0.42
C GLY A 156 7.38 12.91 -0.79
N LEU A 157 6.41 12.76 0.10
CA LEU A 157 5.18 12.02 -0.15
C LEU A 157 4.10 12.97 -0.62
N ILE A 158 3.47 12.63 -1.73
CA ILE A 158 2.33 13.35 -2.28
C ILE A 158 1.17 12.38 -2.42
N GLU A 159 -0.04 12.85 -2.17
CA GLU A 159 -1.26 12.09 -2.45
C GLU A 159 -2.02 12.83 -3.54
N VAL A 160 -2.27 12.15 -4.66
CA VAL A 160 -2.94 12.75 -5.82
C VAL A 160 -4.11 11.87 -6.24
N PRO A 161 -5.19 12.47 -6.81
CA PRO A 161 -6.20 11.70 -7.52
C PRO A 161 -5.57 10.88 -8.65
N MET A 162 -6.09 9.67 -8.87
CA MET A 162 -5.73 8.90 -10.07
C MET A 162 -6.07 9.68 -11.35
N GLY A 163 -5.23 9.57 -12.38
CA GLY A 163 -5.42 10.27 -13.66
C GLY A 163 -4.83 11.68 -13.73
N VAL A 164 -4.24 12.21 -12.65
CA VAL A 164 -3.41 13.42 -12.73
C VAL A 164 -2.22 13.16 -13.66
N THR A 165 -1.81 14.16 -14.46
CA THR A 165 -0.74 13.97 -15.45
C THR A 165 0.65 13.91 -14.79
N LEU A 166 1.61 13.24 -15.44
CA LEU A 166 3.01 13.25 -14.99
C LEU A 166 3.56 14.68 -14.90
N LYS A 167 3.17 15.54 -15.84
CA LYS A 167 3.55 16.95 -15.86
C LYS A 167 3.06 17.71 -14.63
N ASP A 168 1.80 17.55 -14.25
CA ASP A 168 1.24 18.21 -13.07
C ASP A 168 1.93 17.73 -11.79
N ILE A 169 2.27 16.44 -11.72
CA ILE A 169 3.03 15.89 -10.61
C ILE A 169 4.46 16.46 -10.57
N ILE A 170 5.20 16.38 -11.68
CA ILE A 170 6.63 16.73 -11.73
C ILE A 170 6.85 18.23 -11.61
N TYR A 171 6.11 19.03 -12.39
CA TYR A 171 6.30 20.47 -12.46
C TYR A 171 5.36 21.24 -11.54
N GLY A 172 4.13 20.75 -11.34
CA GLY A 172 3.15 21.40 -10.47
C GLY A 172 3.45 21.16 -9.00
N ILE A 173 3.60 19.90 -8.58
CA ILE A 173 3.81 19.54 -7.18
C ILE A 173 5.30 19.43 -6.84
N GLY A 174 6.09 18.78 -7.69
CA GLY A 174 7.52 18.56 -7.45
C GLY A 174 8.44 19.76 -7.78
N GLY A 175 7.87 20.88 -8.25
CA GLY A 175 8.63 22.09 -8.55
C GLY A 175 9.61 21.96 -9.73
N GLY A 176 9.53 20.88 -10.51
CA GLY A 176 10.38 20.63 -11.68
C GLY A 176 11.81 20.19 -11.31
N ILE A 177 12.71 20.31 -12.30
CA ILE A 177 14.06 19.72 -12.22
C ILE A 177 15.05 20.73 -11.64
N PRO A 178 15.97 20.31 -10.75
CA PRO A 178 16.98 21.18 -10.16
C PRO A 178 17.78 21.96 -11.20
N GLU A 179 18.09 23.21 -10.85
CA GLU A 179 18.86 24.15 -11.69
C GLU A 179 18.18 24.48 -13.04
N GLY A 180 16.87 24.24 -13.17
CA GLY A 180 16.13 24.49 -14.41
C GLY A 180 16.55 23.57 -15.56
N LYS A 181 17.14 22.41 -15.25
CA LYS A 181 17.54 21.42 -16.24
C LYS A 181 16.34 20.84 -16.97
N LYS A 182 16.59 20.30 -18.17
CA LYS A 182 15.57 19.64 -18.98
C LYS A 182 15.18 18.28 -18.37
N PHE A 183 13.89 18.01 -18.28
CA PHE A 183 13.39 16.69 -17.91
C PHE A 183 13.77 15.66 -18.98
N LYS A 184 14.23 14.48 -18.55
CA LYS A 184 14.65 13.40 -19.45
C LYS A 184 13.69 12.24 -19.42
N ALA A 185 13.44 11.72 -18.22
CA ALA A 185 12.54 10.62 -17.98
C ALA A 185 12.19 10.54 -16.49
N VAL A 186 11.12 9.84 -16.18
CA VAL A 186 10.71 9.45 -14.82
C VAL A 186 10.52 7.94 -14.77
N GLN A 187 11.01 7.29 -13.72
CA GLN A 187 10.74 5.87 -13.48
C GLN A 187 9.60 5.73 -12.48
N THR A 188 8.55 5.02 -12.86
CA THR A 188 7.44 4.67 -11.95
C THR A 188 7.47 3.17 -11.63
N GLY A 189 6.81 2.75 -10.55
CA GLY A 189 6.70 1.32 -10.23
C GLY A 189 7.92 0.71 -9.52
N GLY A 190 8.87 1.55 -9.10
CA GLY A 190 10.12 1.11 -8.49
C GLY A 190 11.08 0.46 -9.51
N PRO A 191 12.07 -0.33 -9.05
CA PRO A 191 13.10 -0.92 -9.92
C PRO A 191 12.55 -1.84 -11.03
N SER A 192 11.31 -2.29 -10.90
CA SER A 192 10.64 -3.18 -11.85
C SER A 192 9.86 -2.46 -12.94
N GLY A 193 9.64 -1.14 -12.81
CA GLY A 193 8.88 -0.37 -13.78
C GLY A 193 9.74 0.35 -14.81
N GLY A 194 9.08 0.84 -15.87
CA GLY A 194 9.69 1.47 -17.02
C GLY A 194 10.07 2.93 -16.80
N CYS A 195 10.94 3.45 -17.67
CA CYS A 195 11.30 4.86 -17.71
C CYS A 195 10.44 5.57 -18.76
N ILE A 196 9.61 6.50 -18.32
CA ILE A 196 8.69 7.27 -19.16
C ILE A 196 9.41 8.53 -19.64
N PRO A 197 9.63 8.72 -20.95
CA PRO A 197 10.37 9.86 -21.48
C PRO A 197 9.55 11.16 -21.47
N GLU A 198 10.24 12.29 -21.68
CA GLU A 198 9.64 13.62 -21.80
C GLU A 198 8.44 13.69 -22.77
N SER A 199 8.47 12.94 -23.87
CA SER A 199 7.39 12.95 -24.88
C SER A 199 6.05 12.44 -24.35
N LEU A 200 6.02 11.83 -23.17
CA LEU A 200 4.83 11.32 -22.50
C LEU A 200 4.52 12.08 -21.19
N LEU A 201 5.00 13.31 -21.03
CA LEU A 201 4.73 14.10 -19.82
C LEU A 201 3.23 14.38 -19.57
N ASP A 202 2.43 14.48 -20.63
CA ASP A 202 0.98 14.68 -20.50
C ASP A 202 0.22 13.36 -20.26
N LEU A 203 0.93 12.22 -20.07
CA LEU A 203 0.33 10.92 -19.75
C LEU A 203 -0.39 10.99 -18.39
N PRO A 204 -1.68 10.62 -18.34
CA PRO A 204 -2.40 10.43 -17.07
C PRO A 204 -1.77 9.32 -16.24
N VAL A 205 -1.62 9.55 -14.94
CA VAL A 205 -1.07 8.56 -14.01
C VAL A 205 -2.21 7.73 -13.44
N ASP A 206 -2.50 6.62 -14.12
CA ASP A 206 -3.39 5.57 -13.64
C ASP A 206 -2.88 4.17 -14.02
N PHE A 207 -3.56 3.11 -13.58
CA PHE A 207 -3.07 1.74 -13.79
C PHE A 207 -2.99 1.37 -15.28
N ASP A 208 -3.97 1.80 -16.09
CA ASP A 208 -4.11 1.37 -17.48
C ASP A 208 -3.15 2.15 -18.39
N GLU A 209 -3.05 3.47 -18.20
CA GLU A 209 -2.21 4.34 -19.03
C GLU A 209 -0.72 4.11 -18.78
N LEU A 210 -0.31 3.82 -17.54
CA LEU A 210 1.07 3.47 -17.24
C LEU A 210 1.49 2.13 -17.87
N ASP A 211 0.60 1.13 -17.87
CA ASP A 211 0.86 -0.18 -18.48
C ASP A 211 1.02 -0.05 -20.00
N LYS A 212 0.14 0.73 -20.66
CA LYS A 212 0.26 1.06 -22.09
C LYS A 212 1.57 1.75 -22.44
N ALA A 213 2.14 2.54 -21.53
CA ALA A 213 3.42 3.21 -21.70
C ALA A 213 4.63 2.30 -21.42
N GLY A 214 4.42 1.01 -21.15
CA GLY A 214 5.49 0.06 -20.79
C GLY A 214 6.07 0.31 -19.40
N SER A 215 5.28 0.94 -18.52
CA SER A 215 5.61 1.17 -17.12
C SER A 215 4.57 0.51 -16.21
N MET A 216 4.58 0.83 -14.92
CA MET A 216 3.58 0.37 -13.98
C MET A 216 3.45 1.33 -12.79
N MET A 217 2.31 1.26 -12.11
CA MET A 217 2.06 2.00 -10.87
C MET A 217 2.97 1.52 -9.72
N GLY A 218 3.10 0.20 -9.59
CA GLY A 218 3.81 -0.46 -8.48
C GLY A 218 3.44 0.10 -7.11
N SER A 219 4.44 0.35 -6.26
CA SER A 219 4.23 0.89 -4.91
C SER A 219 4.10 2.41 -4.85
N GLY A 220 4.00 3.11 -5.98
CA GLY A 220 3.98 4.59 -6.03
C GLY A 220 5.35 5.26 -5.90
N GLY A 221 6.47 4.54 -6.09
CA GLY A 221 7.78 5.17 -6.20
C GLY A 221 7.92 5.90 -7.53
N MET A 222 8.37 7.16 -7.51
CA MET A 222 8.61 7.99 -8.69
C MET A 222 10.00 8.64 -8.60
N ILE A 223 10.91 8.26 -9.50
CA ILE A 223 12.34 8.62 -9.51
C ILE A 223 12.70 9.44 -10.76
#